data_AF-A0AAN9UAI1-F1
#
_entry.id   AF-A0AAN9UAI1-F1
#
_cell.length_a   1.000
_cell.length_b   1.000
_cell.length_c   1.000
_cell.angle_alpha   90.00
_cell.angle_beta   90.00
_cell.angle_gamma   90.00
#
_symmetry.space_group_name_H-M   'P 1'
#
loop_
_entity.id
_entity.type
_entity.pdbx_description
1 polymer ?
#
loop_
_entity_poly.entity_id
_entity_poly.type
_entity_poly.pdbx_seq_one_letter_code
_entity_poly.pdbx_strand_id
1 'polypeptide(L)'
;MHFIWIEDLATPDELCFAYYKPYCAKSFEEAIAALQRYLASEGPFDGVVAFSQGASLATAILVDESRLQRSGLRCGIFLCGRLPFIDARPSPGSHPRYPHTTAAPDGSTPLRIDVPTAHIWGAADEIEPGQGLALSKLCRPEVRYEHVHGGGHEVPGARDKEDLVESANAIRRMLAQL
;
A
#
# COMPACT_ATOMS: atom_id res chain seq x y z
N MET A 1 -14.49 17.81 4.19
CA MET A 1 -13.62 16.66 4.52
C MET A 1 -12.27 17.26 4.86
N HIS A 2 -11.92 17.34 6.15
CA HIS A 2 -10.60 17.78 6.57
C HIS A 2 -9.66 16.57 6.40
N PHE A 3 -8.65 16.71 5.55
CA PHE A 3 -7.58 15.72 5.43
C PHE A 3 -6.57 16.03 6.54
N ILE A 4 -6.20 15.02 7.33
CA ILE A 4 -5.14 15.13 8.33
C ILE A 4 -3.82 14.89 7.59
N TRP A 5 -2.97 15.90 7.52
CA TRP A 5 -1.67 15.82 6.89
C TRP A 5 -0.60 15.34 7.88
N ILE A 6 0.55 14.90 7.37
CA ILE A 6 1.69 14.58 8.23
C ILE A 6 2.13 15.80 9.06
N GLU A 7 1.91 17.00 8.52
CA GLU A 7 2.11 18.30 9.19
C GLU A 7 1.13 18.53 10.34
N ASP A 8 -0.07 17.92 10.30
CA ASP A 8 -1.07 17.99 11.38
C ASP A 8 -0.83 16.94 12.47
N LEU A 9 0.02 15.93 12.20
CA LEU A 9 0.40 14.86 13.11
C LEU A 9 1.78 15.07 13.73
N ALA A 10 2.56 15.97 13.15
CA ALA A 10 3.92 16.32 13.57
C ALA A 10 3.91 17.61 14.36
N THR A 11 4.79 17.72 15.36
CA THR A 11 5.12 19.04 15.89
C THR A 11 5.85 19.85 14.78
N PRO A 12 5.71 21.18 14.71
CA PRO A 12 6.30 22.01 13.65
C PRO A 12 7.82 21.84 13.45
N ASP A 13 8.50 21.30 14.47
CA ASP A 13 9.95 21.09 14.51
C ASP A 13 10.36 19.64 14.21
N GLU A 14 9.42 18.72 13.99
CA GLU A 14 9.70 17.33 13.62
C GLU A 14 9.86 17.19 12.10
N LEU A 15 11.05 16.76 11.68
CA LEU A 15 11.32 16.38 10.30
C LEU A 15 10.57 15.07 9.99
N CYS A 16 9.39 15.20 9.39
CA CYS A 16 8.70 14.06 8.81
C CYS A 16 9.21 13.79 7.40
N PHE A 17 9.68 12.56 7.17
CA PHE A 17 10.07 12.10 5.85
C PHE A 17 8.86 11.47 5.17
N ALA A 18 8.51 12.00 4.00
CA ALA A 18 7.54 11.38 3.09
C ALA A 18 8.28 10.75 1.90
N TYR A 19 7.78 9.62 1.41
CA TYR A 19 8.35 8.97 0.21
C TYR A 19 8.15 9.85 -1.03
N TYR A 20 7.03 10.58 -1.06
CA TYR A 20 6.68 11.52 -2.12
C TYR A 20 5.65 12.52 -1.61
N LYS A 21 5.52 13.64 -2.33
CA LYS A 21 4.50 14.66 -2.06
C LYS A 21 3.12 14.15 -2.53
N PRO A 22 2.11 14.09 -1.65
CA PRO A 22 0.76 13.73 -2.06
C PRO A 22 0.24 14.64 -3.18
N TYR A 23 -0.62 14.10 -4.04
CA TYR A 23 -1.20 14.80 -5.21
C TYR A 23 -0.16 15.40 -6.19
N CYS A 24 1.08 14.91 -6.16
CA CYS A 24 2.14 15.31 -7.07
C CYS A 24 2.61 14.10 -7.89
N ALA A 25 2.03 13.95 -9.10
CA ALA A 25 2.38 12.87 -10.03
C ALA A 25 3.88 12.72 -10.26
N LYS A 26 4.59 13.84 -10.43
CA LYS A 26 6.05 13.85 -10.64
C LYS A 26 6.80 13.27 -9.44
N SER A 27 6.46 13.72 -8.22
CA SER A 27 7.12 13.21 -7.00
C SER A 27 6.83 11.73 -6.78
N PHE A 28 5.62 11.27 -7.12
CA PHE A 28 5.25 9.86 -7.06
C PHE A 28 6.04 9.00 -8.07
N GLU A 29 6.18 9.47 -9.30
CA GLU A 29 7.00 8.81 -10.34
C GLU A 29 8.48 8.72 -9.94
N GLU A 30 9.03 9.79 -9.37
CA GLU A 30 10.39 9.82 -8.84
C GLU A 30 10.60 8.80 -7.72
N ALA A 31 9.61 8.64 -6.82
CA ALA A 31 9.64 7.65 -5.76
C ALA A 31 9.55 6.21 -6.29
N ILE A 32 8.70 5.94 -7.29
CA ILE A 32 8.64 4.64 -7.99
C ILE A 32 10.00 4.30 -8.58
N ALA A 33 10.60 5.24 -9.30
CA ALA A 33 11.91 5.03 -9.91
C ALA A 33 13.01 4.81 -8.86
N ALA A 34 12.94 5.51 -7.73
CA ALA A 34 13.87 5.32 -6.61
C ALA A 34 13.75 3.92 -5.99
N LEU A 35 12.53 3.45 -5.73
CA LEU A 35 12.31 2.10 -5.20
C LEU A 35 12.78 1.02 -6.18
N GLN A 36 12.51 1.18 -7.49
CA GLN A 36 13.00 0.24 -8.50
C GLN A 36 14.53 0.15 -8.54
N ARG A 37 15.23 1.29 -8.43
CA ARG A 37 16.70 1.31 -8.34
C ARG A 37 17.20 0.58 -7.10
N TYR A 38 16.57 0.82 -5.95
CA TYR A 38 16.93 0.17 -4.70
C TYR A 38 16.73 -1.35 -4.76
N LEU A 39 15.59 -1.81 -5.27
CA LEU A 39 15.31 -3.24 -5.45
C LEU A 39 16.35 -3.92 -6.37
N ALA A 40 16.80 -3.20 -7.40
CA ALA A 40 17.82 -3.70 -8.31
C ALA A 40 19.25 -3.70 -7.74
N SER A 41 19.59 -2.75 -6.86
CA SER A 41 20.96 -2.63 -6.31
C SER A 41 21.18 -3.45 -5.04
N GLU A 42 20.18 -3.50 -4.15
CA GLU A 42 20.30 -4.13 -2.83
C GLU A 42 19.60 -5.49 -2.74
N GLY A 43 18.91 -5.90 -3.80
CA GLY A 43 18.23 -7.20 -3.87
C GLY A 43 19.19 -8.39 -3.97
N PRO A 44 18.64 -9.62 -4.09
CA PRO A 44 17.22 -9.90 -4.29
C PRO A 44 16.41 -9.80 -3.00
N PHE A 45 15.19 -9.27 -3.11
CA PHE A 45 14.17 -9.31 -2.07
C PHE A 45 12.99 -10.16 -2.54
N ASP A 46 12.57 -11.13 -1.73
CA ASP A 46 11.42 -11.97 -2.04
C ASP A 46 10.08 -11.28 -1.78
N GLY A 47 10.06 -10.27 -0.91
CA GLY A 47 8.84 -9.62 -0.48
C GLY A 47 9.06 -8.18 -0.02
N VAL A 48 7.96 -7.45 0.06
CA VAL A 48 7.94 -6.05 0.52
C VAL A 48 6.98 -5.91 1.70
N VAL A 49 7.41 -5.18 2.73
CA VAL A 49 6.53 -4.74 3.84
C VAL A 49 6.38 -3.23 3.74
N ALA A 50 5.14 -2.75 3.78
CA ALA A 50 4.89 -1.32 3.59
C ALA A 50 3.73 -0.82 4.46
N PHE A 51 3.92 0.37 5.05
CA PHE A 51 2.94 1.04 5.88
C PHE A 51 2.34 2.23 5.16
N SER A 52 1.02 2.42 5.24
CA SER A 52 0.32 3.63 4.81
C SER A 52 0.70 4.10 3.39
N GLN A 53 1.26 5.30 3.23
CA GLN A 53 1.77 5.83 1.96
C GLN A 53 2.80 4.91 1.28
N GLY A 54 3.62 4.19 2.04
CA GLY A 54 4.56 3.22 1.48
C GLY A 54 3.87 2.09 0.73
N ALA A 55 2.66 1.70 1.14
CA ALA A 55 1.90 0.65 0.45
C ALA A 55 1.47 1.11 -0.95
N SER A 56 1.14 2.39 -1.14
CA SER A 56 0.86 2.96 -2.47
C SER A 56 2.07 2.82 -3.42
N LEU A 57 3.28 2.98 -2.90
CA LEU A 57 4.52 2.85 -3.67
C LEU A 57 4.82 1.39 -4.01
N ALA A 58 4.77 0.50 -3.01
CA ALA A 58 4.99 -0.93 -3.19
C ALA A 58 3.97 -1.51 -4.19
N THR A 59 2.70 -1.18 -4.04
CA THR A 59 1.63 -1.72 -4.89
C THR A 59 1.66 -1.14 -6.31
N ALA A 60 2.19 0.07 -6.52
CA ALA A 60 2.46 0.60 -7.86
C ALA A 60 3.56 -0.15 -8.63
N ILE A 61 4.39 -0.96 -7.93
CA ILE A 61 5.28 -1.95 -8.55
C ILE A 61 4.52 -3.25 -8.82
N LEU A 62 3.76 -3.76 -7.84
CA LEU A 62 3.14 -5.07 -7.92
C LEU A 62 1.97 -5.17 -8.92
N VAL A 63 1.26 -4.07 -9.19
CA VAL A 63 0.14 -4.03 -10.17
C VAL A 63 0.59 -3.94 -11.63
N ASP A 64 1.86 -3.60 -11.89
CA ASP A 64 2.41 -3.51 -13.25
C ASP A 64 3.31 -4.72 -13.49
N GLU A 65 2.90 -5.60 -14.40
CA GLU A 65 3.61 -6.84 -14.70
C GLU A 65 5.09 -6.61 -15.05
N SER A 66 5.40 -5.56 -15.81
CA SER A 66 6.78 -5.27 -16.18
C SER A 66 7.62 -4.86 -14.97
N ARG A 67 7.03 -4.07 -14.05
CA ARG A 67 7.72 -3.60 -12.84
C ARG A 67 7.89 -4.74 -11.84
N LEU A 68 6.88 -5.61 -11.70
CA LEU A 68 6.92 -6.81 -10.87
C LEU A 68 8.00 -7.79 -11.36
N GLN A 69 8.03 -8.09 -12.66
CA GLN A 69 9.05 -8.98 -13.22
C GLN A 69 10.48 -8.46 -13.00
N ARG A 70 10.68 -7.14 -13.14
CA ARG A 70 11.99 -6.51 -12.89
C ARG A 70 12.35 -6.41 -11.41
N SER A 71 11.38 -6.36 -10.50
CA SER A 71 11.65 -6.23 -9.07
C SER A 71 12.04 -7.55 -8.41
N GLY A 72 11.63 -8.68 -8.97
CA GLY A 72 11.83 -10.01 -8.37
C GLY A 72 10.95 -10.28 -7.14
N LEU A 73 10.06 -9.35 -6.78
CA LEU A 73 9.16 -9.50 -5.63
C LEU A 73 8.15 -10.61 -5.89
N ARG A 74 7.92 -11.44 -4.87
CA ARG A 74 7.01 -12.59 -4.89
C ARG A 74 5.85 -12.45 -3.91
N CYS A 75 5.87 -11.49 -2.99
CA CYS A 75 4.77 -11.21 -2.07
C CYS A 75 4.78 -9.76 -1.53
N GLY A 76 3.68 -9.36 -0.87
CA GLY A 76 3.56 -8.06 -0.21
C GLY A 76 2.81 -8.11 1.13
N ILE A 77 3.28 -7.38 2.13
CA ILE A 77 2.62 -7.20 3.42
C ILE A 77 2.30 -5.72 3.59
N PHE A 78 1.02 -5.39 3.72
CA PHE A 78 0.55 -4.01 3.79
C PHE A 78 -0.12 -3.72 5.13
N LEU A 79 0.41 -2.72 5.82
CA LEU A 79 -0.04 -2.27 7.13
C LEU A 79 -0.72 -0.91 6.95
N CYS A 80 -2.00 -0.79 7.30
CA CYS A 80 -2.82 0.41 7.06
C CYS A 80 -2.69 0.92 5.61
N GLY A 81 -2.62 -0.01 4.66
CA GLY A 81 -2.15 0.29 3.32
C GLY A 81 -3.13 1.13 2.50
N ARG A 82 -2.57 2.08 1.76
CA ARG A 82 -3.32 2.98 0.88
C ARG A 82 -3.25 2.57 -0.59
N LEU A 83 -4.31 2.83 -1.36
CA LEU A 83 -4.36 2.50 -2.78
C LEU A 83 -3.18 3.11 -3.58
N PRO A 84 -2.69 2.43 -4.63
CA PRO A 84 -1.72 3.02 -5.54
C PRO A 84 -2.36 4.15 -6.35
N PHE A 85 -1.52 5.08 -6.82
CA PHE A 85 -1.88 6.16 -7.75
C PHE A 85 -2.89 7.22 -7.25
N ILE A 86 -3.44 7.09 -6.02
CA ILE A 86 -4.37 8.09 -5.47
C ILE A 86 -3.75 9.49 -5.40
N ASP A 87 -2.45 9.54 -5.15
CA ASP A 87 -1.63 10.76 -5.10
C ASP A 87 -0.95 11.11 -6.42
N ALA A 88 -1.09 10.26 -7.44
CA ALA A 88 -0.56 10.53 -8.77
C ALA A 88 -1.56 11.32 -9.64
N ARG A 89 -2.70 11.71 -9.07
CA ARG A 89 -3.69 12.54 -9.76
C ARG A 89 -3.05 13.87 -10.13
N PRO A 90 -3.02 14.22 -11.42
CA PRO A 90 -2.43 15.49 -11.80
C PRO A 90 -3.43 16.63 -11.55
N SER A 91 -2.98 17.87 -11.68
CA SER A 91 -3.84 19.05 -11.56
C SER A 91 -5.09 18.93 -12.47
N PRO A 92 -6.21 19.60 -12.15
CA PRO A 92 -7.40 19.59 -12.99
C PRO A 92 -7.05 19.92 -14.44
N GLY A 93 -7.39 19.03 -15.40
CA GLY A 93 -7.18 19.24 -16.83
C GLY A 93 -6.10 18.37 -17.50
N SER A 94 -5.36 17.54 -16.76
CA SER A 94 -4.39 16.60 -17.34
C SER A 94 -4.97 15.19 -17.51
N HIS A 95 -4.60 14.52 -18.60
CA HIS A 95 -4.97 13.13 -18.83
C HIS A 95 -4.43 12.23 -17.71
N PRO A 96 -5.26 11.34 -17.13
CA PRO A 96 -4.80 10.39 -16.14
C PRO A 96 -3.77 9.46 -16.77
N ARG A 97 -2.54 9.52 -16.26
CA ARG A 97 -1.43 8.65 -16.69
C ARG A 97 -1.56 7.23 -16.12
N TYR A 98 -2.36 7.08 -15.07
CA TYR A 98 -2.68 5.82 -14.42
C TYR A 98 -4.16 5.52 -14.60
N PRO A 99 -4.54 4.26 -14.87
CA PRO A 99 -5.95 3.90 -14.95
C PRO A 99 -6.64 4.29 -13.64
N HIS A 100 -7.87 4.79 -13.75
CA HIS A 100 -8.66 5.11 -12.59
C HIS A 100 -8.78 3.84 -11.71
N THR A 101 -8.50 3.98 -10.41
CA THR A 101 -8.78 2.92 -9.42
C THR A 101 -10.29 2.68 -9.23
N THR A 102 -11.13 3.37 -10.00
CA THR A 102 -12.56 3.08 -10.09
C THR A 102 -12.74 1.78 -10.87
N ALA A 103 -13.40 0.81 -10.24
CA ALA A 103 -13.90 -0.36 -10.94
C ALA A 103 -14.66 0.09 -12.21
N ALA A 104 -14.41 -0.61 -13.32
CA ALA A 104 -15.22 -0.50 -14.52
C ALA A 104 -16.71 -0.78 -14.18
N PRO A 105 -17.66 -0.38 -15.04
CA PRO A 105 -19.08 -0.56 -14.78
C PRO A 105 -19.52 -2.01 -14.49
N ASP A 106 -18.71 -2.99 -14.88
CA ASP A 106 -18.89 -4.43 -14.61
C ASP A 106 -18.25 -4.89 -13.29
N GLY A 107 -17.69 -3.96 -12.50
CA GLY A 107 -16.99 -4.25 -11.25
C GLY A 107 -15.53 -4.71 -11.43
N SER A 108 -15.03 -4.85 -12.66
CA SER A 108 -13.65 -5.25 -12.92
C SER A 108 -12.68 -4.08 -12.77
N THR A 109 -11.49 -4.32 -12.21
CA THR A 109 -10.39 -3.36 -12.20
C THR A 109 -9.30 -3.87 -13.13
N PRO A 110 -8.76 -3.05 -14.05
CA PRO A 110 -7.61 -3.45 -14.85
C PRO A 110 -6.34 -3.59 -14.01
N LEU A 111 -6.31 -2.95 -12.83
CA LEU A 111 -5.24 -3.08 -11.86
C LEU A 111 -5.53 -4.29 -10.96
N ARG A 112 -4.64 -5.29 -10.99
CA ARG A 112 -4.74 -6.48 -10.14
C ARG A 112 -3.36 -6.90 -9.65
N ILE A 113 -3.28 -7.28 -8.37
CA ILE A 113 -2.07 -7.87 -7.77
C ILE A 113 -2.27 -9.38 -7.71
N ASP A 114 -1.37 -10.09 -8.39
CA ASP A 114 -1.47 -11.54 -8.60
C ASP A 114 -0.53 -12.35 -7.68
N VAL A 115 0.35 -11.67 -6.93
CA VAL A 115 1.22 -12.30 -5.92
C VAL A 115 0.51 -12.44 -4.56
N PRO A 116 0.93 -13.38 -3.68
CA PRO A 116 0.42 -13.46 -2.32
C PRO A 116 0.58 -12.16 -1.53
N THR A 117 -0.49 -11.75 -0.86
CA THR A 117 -0.49 -10.54 -0.03
C THR A 117 -1.14 -10.74 1.34
N ALA A 118 -0.61 -10.05 2.34
CA ALA A 118 -1.22 -9.91 3.66
C ALA A 118 -1.59 -8.44 3.88
N HIS A 119 -2.81 -8.20 4.34
CA HIS A 119 -3.34 -6.86 4.61
C HIS A 119 -3.79 -6.79 6.06
N ILE A 120 -3.21 -5.85 6.81
CA ILE A 120 -3.52 -5.62 8.21
C ILE A 120 -3.90 -4.15 8.38
N TRP A 121 -5.10 -3.85 8.86
CA TRP A 121 -5.54 -2.46 9.07
C TRP A 121 -6.60 -2.35 10.17
N GLY A 122 -6.75 -1.13 10.70
CA GLY A 122 -7.71 -0.82 11.74
C GLY A 122 -9.10 -0.54 11.20
N ALA A 123 -10.12 -1.10 11.85
CA ALA A 123 -11.52 -0.80 11.55
C ALA A 123 -11.91 0.65 11.90
N ALA A 124 -11.19 1.28 12.83
CA ALA A 124 -11.39 2.66 13.27
C ALA A 124 -10.35 3.62 12.65
N ASP A 125 -9.77 3.29 11.49
CA ASP A 125 -8.81 4.16 10.81
C ASP A 125 -9.49 5.42 10.25
N GLU A 126 -9.32 6.54 10.95
CA GLU A 126 -9.81 7.87 10.56
C GLU A 126 -8.84 8.63 9.64
N ILE A 127 -7.58 8.18 9.52
CA ILE A 127 -6.56 8.83 8.68
C ILE A 127 -6.74 8.40 7.23
N GLU A 128 -6.89 7.10 6.98
CA GLU A 128 -7.05 6.51 5.65
C GLU A 128 -8.35 5.67 5.56
N PRO A 129 -9.53 6.28 5.77
CA PRO A 129 -10.78 5.56 5.91
C PRO A 129 -11.13 4.75 4.67
N GLY A 130 -11.34 3.45 4.86
CA GLY A 130 -11.72 2.49 3.81
C GLY A 130 -10.59 2.10 2.85
N GLN A 131 -9.40 2.68 2.97
CA GLN A 131 -8.29 2.41 2.06
C GLN A 131 -7.72 1.00 2.21
N GLY A 132 -7.62 0.48 3.44
CA GLY A 132 -7.16 -0.88 3.69
C GLY A 132 -7.99 -1.93 2.95
N LEU A 133 -9.32 -1.81 3.04
CA LEU A 133 -10.26 -2.67 2.30
C LEU A 133 -10.18 -2.45 0.78
N ALA A 134 -10.04 -1.20 0.34
CA ALA A 134 -9.96 -0.91 -1.09
C ALA A 134 -8.67 -1.49 -1.71
N LEU A 135 -7.54 -1.37 -1.00
CA LEU A 135 -6.27 -1.96 -1.40
C LEU A 135 -6.34 -3.49 -1.39
N SER A 136 -6.96 -4.09 -0.38
CA SER A 136 -7.13 -5.54 -0.31
C SER A 136 -7.93 -6.06 -1.52
N LYS A 137 -8.95 -5.34 -1.97
CA LYS A 137 -9.73 -5.68 -3.17
C LYS A 137 -8.98 -5.58 -4.50
N LEU A 138 -7.82 -4.93 -4.56
CA LEU A 138 -6.94 -4.99 -5.74
C LEU A 138 -6.20 -6.34 -5.86
N CYS A 139 -6.07 -7.09 -4.76
CA CYS A 139 -5.37 -8.37 -4.72
C CYS A 139 -6.34 -9.51 -5.01
N ARG A 140 -5.85 -10.53 -5.74
CA ARG A 140 -6.64 -11.74 -6.02
C ARG A 140 -7.12 -12.41 -4.74
N PRO A 141 -8.42 -12.71 -4.61
CA PRO A 141 -8.98 -13.27 -3.38
C PRO A 141 -8.37 -14.63 -3.02
N GLU A 142 -7.85 -15.38 -3.99
CA GLU A 142 -7.24 -16.70 -3.77
C GLU A 142 -5.89 -16.63 -3.06
N VAL A 143 -5.20 -15.49 -3.13
CA VAL A 143 -3.85 -15.30 -2.56
C VAL A 143 -3.80 -14.12 -1.58
N ARG A 144 -4.97 -13.63 -1.16
CA ARG A 144 -5.14 -12.51 -0.24
C ARG A 144 -5.45 -12.99 1.17
N TYR A 145 -4.67 -12.50 2.12
CA TYR A 145 -4.84 -12.76 3.55
C TYR A 145 -5.10 -11.45 4.26
N GLU A 146 -6.05 -11.43 5.19
CA GLU A 146 -6.53 -10.20 5.83
C GLU A 146 -6.62 -10.39 7.34
N HIS A 147 -6.28 -9.35 8.10
CA HIS A 147 -6.63 -9.18 9.50
C HIS A 147 -7.10 -7.75 9.73
N VAL A 148 -8.28 -7.58 10.32
CA VAL A 148 -8.84 -6.25 10.62
C VAL A 148 -8.97 -6.12 12.12
N HIS A 149 -8.15 -5.25 12.71
CA HIS A 149 -8.12 -5.02 14.16
C HIS A 149 -9.09 -3.91 14.57
N GLY A 150 -9.37 -3.80 15.87
CA GLY A 150 -10.29 -2.79 16.41
C GLY A 150 -9.73 -1.35 16.44
N GLY A 151 -8.41 -1.21 16.31
CA GLY A 151 -7.68 0.06 16.41
C GLY A 151 -7.80 1.00 15.20
N GLY A 152 -6.99 2.06 15.23
CA GLY A 152 -6.96 3.12 14.22
C GLY A 152 -5.89 2.92 13.13
N HIS A 153 -5.24 4.01 12.71
CA HIS A 153 -4.14 4.00 11.73
C HIS A 153 -2.80 3.55 12.37
N GLU A 154 -2.76 2.32 12.86
CA GLU A 154 -1.66 1.79 13.65
C GLU A 154 -1.35 0.33 13.31
N VAL A 155 -0.15 -0.11 13.70
CA VAL A 155 0.25 -1.52 13.60
C VAL A 155 0.01 -2.17 14.96
N PRO A 156 -0.72 -3.30 15.04
CA PRO A 156 -0.90 -4.02 16.30
C PRO A 156 0.44 -4.33 16.97
N GLY A 157 0.58 -3.91 18.23
CA GLY A 157 1.81 -4.05 19.01
C GLY A 157 1.62 -4.91 20.26
N ALA A 158 2.65 -5.01 21.10
CA ALA A 158 2.62 -5.87 22.29
C ALA A 158 1.51 -5.55 23.32
N ARG A 159 0.92 -4.34 23.25
CA ARG A 159 -0.23 -3.92 24.07
C ARG A 159 -1.53 -4.57 23.62
N ASP A 160 -1.61 -4.99 22.36
CA ASP A 160 -2.75 -5.67 21.76
C ASP A 160 -2.31 -7.06 21.27
N LYS A 161 -2.16 -7.97 22.23
CA LYS A 161 -1.57 -9.29 21.97
C LYS A 161 -2.40 -10.11 20.99
N GLU A 162 -3.72 -9.97 21.04
CA GLU A 162 -4.63 -10.73 20.17
C GLU A 162 -4.47 -10.26 18.73
N ASP A 163 -4.59 -8.96 18.48
CA ASP A 163 -4.44 -8.40 17.13
C ASP A 163 -3.01 -8.55 16.59
N LEU A 164 -1.99 -8.50 17.45
CA LEU A 164 -0.60 -8.80 17.07
C LEU A 164 -0.46 -10.26 16.59
N VAL A 165 -1.03 -11.22 17.33
CA VAL A 165 -0.95 -12.64 16.99
C VAL A 165 -1.71 -12.92 15.70
N GLU A 166 -2.91 -12.36 15.51
CA GLU A 166 -3.67 -12.58 14.29
C GLU A 166 -3.04 -11.91 13.07
N SER A 167 -2.44 -10.74 13.22
CA SER A 167 -1.61 -10.11 12.19
C SER A 167 -0.45 -11.02 11.77
N ALA A 168 0.28 -11.58 12.73
CA ALA A 168 1.37 -12.51 12.46
C ALA A 168 0.87 -13.80 11.81
N ASN A 169 -0.29 -14.32 12.24
CA ASN A 169 -0.89 -15.51 11.65
C ASN A 169 -1.32 -15.28 10.20
N ALA A 170 -1.90 -14.12 9.86
CA ALA A 170 -2.23 -13.76 8.49
C ALA A 170 -0.99 -13.74 7.60
N ILE A 171 0.10 -13.13 8.06
CA ILE A 171 1.39 -13.12 7.36
C ILE A 171 1.95 -14.54 7.19
N ARG A 172 1.94 -15.36 8.25
CA ARG A 172 2.44 -16.75 8.17
C ARG A 172 1.65 -17.61 7.19
N ARG A 173 0.32 -17.47 7.16
CA ARG A 173 -0.55 -18.17 6.21
C ARG A 173 -0.25 -17.75 4.76
N MET A 174 -0.02 -16.46 4.52
CA MET A 174 0.40 -15.94 3.22
C MET A 174 1.76 -16.50 2.80
N LEU A 175 2.76 -16.47 3.68
CA LEU A 175 4.11 -16.96 3.37
C LEU A 175 4.13 -18.46 3.05
N ALA A 176 3.19 -19.24 3.57
CA ALA A 176 3.08 -20.67 3.26
C ALA A 176 2.64 -20.97 1.81
N GLN A 177 2.31 -19.95 1.01
CA GLN A 177 1.99 -20.07 -0.42
C GLN A 177 3.18 -19.83 -1.35
N LEU A 178 4.35 -19.43 -0.82
CA LEU A 178 5.56 -19.09 -1.59
C LEU A 178 6.48 -20.28 -1.82
#